data_AF-A0A1M6H9N0-F1
#
_entry.id   AF-A0A1M6H9N0-F1
#
_cell.length_a   1.000
_cell.length_b   1.000
_cell.length_c   1.000
_cell.angle_alpha   90.00
_cell.angle_beta   90.00
_cell.angle_gamma   90.00
#
_symmetry.space_group_name_H-M   'P 1'
#
loop_
_entity.id
_entity.type
_entity.pdbx_description
1 polymer ?
#
loop_
_entity_poly.entity_id
_entity_poly.type
_entity_poly.pdbx_seq_one_letter_code
_entity_poly.pdbx_strand_id
1 'polypeptide(L)'
;MNYKDAFAIDEKSSLDQGNKDYKFNLKNYSNYEPKLVYDFYLKYFIRLLLFETRILELHGFLQHHYDYCNDPELYYSVLDLEVVPKIEEIIDHAQVRLEGRGYYKEVKLENGFTESEGIIQNYDLDYPLMFHQTSLSRKHKEFAKRVEIINKFILDYKGKKEKRPLKWIAGPSQLAVIIQELILQGYMEGDMRNGDVNCRKLARELYDVFDIKDCDSASSIEIYLSPGNKRHKGAKQKFDDRNFLIPPARLT
;
A
#
# COMPACT_ATOMS: atom_id res chain seq x y z
N MET A 1 -4.90 -15.87 3.12
CA MET A 1 -4.26 -14.62 2.68
C MET A 1 -5.35 -13.65 2.30
N ASN A 2 -5.29 -12.41 2.76
CA ASN A 2 -6.33 -11.43 2.45
C ASN A 2 -5.85 -10.53 1.32
N TYR A 3 -6.28 -10.80 0.07
CA TYR A 3 -5.89 -9.96 -1.07
C TYR A 3 -6.38 -8.52 -0.96
N LYS A 4 -7.35 -8.25 -0.09
CA LYS A 4 -7.85 -6.89 0.18
C LYS A 4 -6.75 -5.98 0.74
N ASP A 5 -5.84 -6.53 1.55
CA ASP A 5 -4.75 -5.75 2.16
C ASP A 5 -3.60 -5.46 1.18
N ALA A 6 -3.51 -6.26 0.11
CA ALA A 6 -2.49 -6.13 -0.92
C ALA A 6 -2.80 -5.04 -1.95
N PHE A 7 -4.01 -4.48 -2.00
CA PHE A 7 -4.42 -3.55 -3.05
C PHE A 7 -5.08 -2.30 -2.46
N ALA A 8 -5.08 -1.20 -3.22
CA ALA A 8 -5.85 -0.01 -2.89
C ALA A 8 -7.36 -0.28 -3.12
N ILE A 9 -8.12 -0.31 -2.02
CA ILE A 9 -9.58 -0.52 -2.02
C ILE A 9 -10.26 0.76 -1.56
N ASP A 10 -11.42 1.08 -2.12
CA ASP A 10 -12.22 2.20 -1.63
C ASP A 10 -12.60 2.02 -0.15
N GLU A 11 -12.51 3.10 0.63
CA GLU A 11 -12.88 3.07 2.05
C GLU A 11 -14.38 2.82 2.23
N LYS A 12 -15.21 3.38 1.34
CA LYS A 12 -16.66 3.23 1.37
C LYS A 12 -17.11 1.98 0.63
N SER A 13 -18.18 1.37 1.13
CA SER A 13 -18.84 0.27 0.44
C SER A 13 -19.34 0.72 -0.93
N SER A 14 -19.35 -0.19 -1.91
CA SER A 14 -19.84 0.09 -3.26
C SER A 14 -21.30 0.57 -3.32
N LEU A 15 -22.07 0.41 -2.23
CA LEU A 15 -23.46 0.83 -2.12
C LEU A 15 -23.62 2.29 -1.63
N ASP A 16 -22.56 2.92 -1.09
CA ASP A 16 -22.62 4.25 -0.44
C ASP A 16 -22.02 5.39 -1.29
N GLN A 17 -22.02 5.28 -2.62
CA GLN A 17 -21.28 6.20 -3.51
C GLN A 17 -21.83 7.64 -3.50
N GLY A 18 -21.19 8.49 -2.69
CA GLY A 18 -21.20 9.95 -2.77
C GLY A 18 -19.76 10.48 -2.94
N ASN A 19 -19.41 10.81 -4.19
CA ASN A 19 -18.30 11.67 -4.64
C ASN A 19 -16.91 11.47 -4.02
N LYS A 20 -16.12 10.54 -4.61
CA LYS A 20 -14.72 10.69 -5.05
C LYS A 20 -14.16 9.29 -5.37
N ASP A 21 -14.53 8.72 -6.51
CA ASP A 21 -13.92 7.48 -6.99
C ASP A 21 -12.49 7.82 -7.45
N TYR A 22 -11.48 7.38 -6.68
CA TYR A 22 -10.09 7.46 -7.14
C TYR A 22 -9.94 6.52 -8.34
N LYS A 23 -9.39 7.04 -9.45
CA LYS A 23 -9.38 6.39 -10.77
C LYS A 23 -8.91 4.93 -10.77
N PHE A 24 -8.02 4.55 -9.85
CA PHE A 24 -7.39 3.23 -9.80
C PHE A 24 -7.80 2.38 -8.59
N ASN A 25 -8.66 2.85 -7.69
CA ASN A 25 -9.11 2.03 -6.57
C ASN A 25 -9.97 0.85 -7.04
N LEU A 26 -9.86 -0.28 -6.35
CA LEU A 26 -10.86 -1.34 -6.47
C LEU A 26 -12.06 -0.96 -5.60
N LYS A 27 -13.26 -1.18 -6.13
CA LYS A 27 -14.50 -1.03 -5.35
C LYS A 27 -14.53 -1.99 -4.18
N ASN A 28 -15.01 -1.49 -3.04
CA ASN A 28 -15.16 -2.29 -1.82
C ASN A 28 -16.48 -3.07 -1.82
N TYR A 29 -16.37 -4.39 -1.80
CA TYR A 29 -17.50 -5.32 -1.78
C TYR A 29 -17.62 -6.05 -0.44
N SER A 30 -17.24 -5.38 0.66
CA SER A 30 -17.36 -5.91 2.03
C SER A 30 -18.78 -6.37 2.39
N ASN A 31 -19.81 -5.82 1.74
CA ASN A 31 -21.21 -6.22 1.91
C ASN A 31 -21.48 -7.68 1.50
N TYR A 32 -20.60 -8.29 0.69
CA TYR A 32 -20.68 -9.70 0.28
C TYR A 32 -19.75 -10.61 1.10
N GLU A 33 -18.93 -10.06 1.99
CA GLU A 33 -18.14 -10.86 2.93
C GLU A 33 -19.05 -11.47 4.02
N PRO A 34 -18.77 -12.70 4.49
CA PRO A 34 -17.63 -13.56 4.17
C PRO A 34 -17.88 -14.50 2.97
N LYS A 35 -19.02 -14.41 2.29
CA LYS A 35 -19.38 -15.34 1.20
C LYS A 35 -18.64 -15.08 -0.10
N LEU A 36 -18.01 -13.91 -0.24
CA LEU A 36 -17.22 -13.54 -1.42
C LEU A 36 -16.10 -14.55 -1.67
N VAL A 37 -15.92 -14.96 -2.94
CA VAL A 37 -14.86 -15.89 -3.30
C VAL A 37 -13.48 -15.36 -2.89
N TYR A 38 -12.66 -16.25 -2.34
CA TYR A 38 -11.42 -15.92 -1.67
C TYR A 38 -10.45 -15.08 -2.52
N ASP A 39 -10.33 -15.37 -3.81
CA ASP A 39 -9.42 -14.70 -4.74
C ASP A 39 -10.06 -13.55 -5.50
N PHE A 40 -11.23 -13.06 -5.06
CA PHE A 40 -12.01 -12.03 -5.75
C PHE A 40 -11.18 -10.78 -6.06
N TYR A 41 -10.50 -10.19 -5.06
CA TYR A 41 -9.74 -8.96 -5.28
C TYR A 41 -8.50 -9.18 -6.16
N LEU A 42 -7.91 -10.38 -6.16
CA LEU A 42 -6.84 -10.74 -7.09
C LEU A 42 -7.37 -10.78 -8.53
N LYS A 43 -8.47 -11.49 -8.76
CA LYS A 43 -9.16 -11.53 -10.06
C LYS A 43 -9.55 -10.13 -10.53
N TYR A 44 -10.10 -9.31 -9.64
CA TYR A 44 -10.51 -7.95 -9.96
C TYR A 44 -9.32 -7.09 -10.37
N PHE A 45 -8.23 -7.13 -9.59
CA PHE A 45 -7.00 -6.42 -9.92
C PHE A 45 -6.44 -6.84 -11.28
N ILE A 46 -6.30 -8.15 -11.55
CA ILE A 46 -5.79 -8.68 -12.82
C ILE A 46 -6.67 -8.24 -13.99
N ARG A 47 -8.00 -8.28 -13.82
CA ARG A 47 -8.96 -7.83 -14.84
C ARG A 47 -8.73 -6.38 -15.22
N LEU A 48 -8.67 -5.47 -14.23
CA LEU A 48 -8.42 -4.04 -14.46
C LEU A 48 -7.06 -3.84 -15.12
N LEU A 49 -6.03 -4.44 -14.53
CA LEU A 49 -4.63 -4.36 -14.97
C LEU A 49 -4.45 -4.79 -16.44
N LEU A 50 -5.12 -5.85 -16.87
CA LEU A 50 -4.96 -6.38 -18.24
C LEU A 50 -5.88 -5.69 -19.25
N PHE A 51 -7.13 -5.44 -18.90
CA PHE A 51 -8.14 -5.13 -19.90
C PHE A 51 -8.68 -3.70 -19.86
N GLU A 52 -8.63 -3.03 -18.71
CA GLU A 52 -9.26 -1.72 -18.52
C GLU A 52 -8.22 -0.60 -18.42
N THR A 53 -7.06 -0.87 -17.81
CA THR A 53 -5.96 0.07 -17.69
C THR A 53 -5.22 0.19 -19.02
N ARG A 54 -5.08 1.42 -19.55
CA ARG A 54 -4.27 1.68 -20.74
C ARG A 54 -2.79 1.41 -20.43
N ILE A 55 -2.05 0.85 -21.39
CA ILE A 55 -0.63 0.49 -21.17
C ILE A 55 0.24 1.68 -20.73
N LEU A 56 -0.07 2.89 -21.22
CA LEU A 56 0.63 4.13 -20.82
C LEU A 56 0.34 4.56 -19.37
N GLU A 57 -0.77 4.11 -18.80
CA GLU A 57 -1.19 4.40 -17.43
C GLU A 57 -0.76 3.29 -16.46
N LEU A 58 -0.20 2.19 -16.97
CA LEU A 58 0.10 0.98 -16.18
C LEU A 58 1.06 1.26 -15.02
N HIS A 59 2.08 2.09 -15.24
CA HIS A 59 2.98 2.48 -14.16
C HIS A 59 2.25 3.29 -13.09
N GLY A 60 1.38 4.22 -13.47
CA GLY A 60 0.58 5.01 -12.53
C GLY A 60 -0.40 4.15 -11.74
N PHE A 61 -1.01 3.17 -12.40
CA PHE A 61 -1.86 2.16 -11.77
C PHE A 61 -1.08 1.34 -10.73
N LEU A 62 0.06 0.77 -11.11
CA LEU A 62 0.89 -0.03 -10.20
C LEU A 62 1.39 0.78 -8.99
N GLN A 63 1.81 2.04 -9.25
CA GLN A 63 2.26 2.97 -8.22
C GLN A 63 1.14 3.33 -7.25
N HIS A 64 -0.07 3.61 -7.76
CA HIS A 64 -1.22 3.95 -6.92
C HIS A 64 -1.56 2.82 -5.95
N HIS A 65 -1.59 1.58 -6.42
CA HIS A 65 -1.83 0.44 -5.54
C HIS A 65 -0.74 0.27 -4.49
N TYR A 66 0.52 0.55 -4.82
CA TYR A 66 1.60 0.55 -3.85
C TYR A 66 1.42 1.63 -2.78
N ASP A 67 1.11 2.86 -3.19
CA ASP A 67 1.03 4.02 -2.29
C ASP A 67 -0.18 3.97 -1.34
N TYR A 68 -1.25 3.27 -1.73
CA TYR A 68 -2.55 3.28 -1.02
C TYR A 68 -3.06 1.90 -0.57
N CYS A 69 -2.25 0.83 -0.67
CA CYS A 69 -2.58 -0.45 -0.06
C CYS A 69 -2.26 -0.46 1.44
N ASN A 70 -2.83 -1.41 2.18
CA ASN A 70 -2.57 -1.57 3.61
C ASN A 70 -1.19 -2.19 3.87
N ASP A 71 -0.74 -3.09 3.01
CA ASP A 71 0.53 -3.80 3.13
C ASP A 71 1.31 -3.80 1.80
N PRO A 72 2.26 -2.85 1.62
CA PRO A 72 3.05 -2.75 0.40
C PRO A 72 4.02 -3.92 0.17
N GLU A 73 4.48 -4.59 1.22
CA GLU A 73 5.36 -5.77 1.07
C GLU A 73 4.53 -6.99 0.62
N LEU A 74 3.31 -7.14 1.13
CA LEU A 74 2.33 -8.11 0.63
C LEU A 74 1.97 -7.80 -0.83
N TYR A 75 1.75 -6.54 -1.20
CA TYR A 75 1.48 -6.15 -2.59
C TYR A 75 2.59 -6.61 -3.54
N TYR A 76 3.86 -6.41 -3.20
CA TYR A 76 4.97 -6.91 -4.03
C TYR A 76 4.98 -8.43 -4.13
N SER A 77 4.76 -9.11 -3.01
CA SER A 77 4.74 -10.58 -2.97
C SER A 77 3.62 -11.12 -3.87
N VAL A 78 2.45 -10.46 -3.84
CA VAL A 78 1.31 -10.78 -4.72
C VAL A 78 1.62 -10.47 -6.17
N LEU A 79 2.27 -9.35 -6.48
CA LEU A 79 2.66 -9.04 -7.86
C LEU A 79 3.59 -10.12 -8.45
N ASP A 80 4.63 -10.49 -7.71
CA ASP A 80 5.70 -11.41 -8.12
C ASP A 80 5.22 -12.87 -8.18
N LEU A 81 4.50 -13.32 -7.15
CA LEU A 81 4.19 -14.74 -6.97
C LEU A 81 2.80 -15.15 -7.48
N GLU A 82 1.87 -14.21 -7.65
CA GLU A 82 0.47 -14.52 -8.00
C GLU A 82 0.06 -13.83 -9.31
N VAL A 83 0.23 -12.51 -9.41
CA VAL A 83 -0.23 -11.72 -10.56
C VAL A 83 0.57 -12.05 -11.81
N VAL A 84 1.91 -11.97 -11.77
CA VAL A 84 2.75 -12.25 -12.94
C VAL A 84 2.53 -13.69 -13.45
N PRO A 85 2.64 -14.74 -12.61
CA PRO A 85 2.39 -16.12 -13.06
C PRO A 85 0.97 -16.31 -13.62
N LYS A 86 -0.04 -15.66 -13.03
CA LYS A 86 -1.42 -15.77 -13.53
C LYS A 86 -1.61 -15.09 -14.88
N ILE A 87 -0.94 -13.96 -15.13
CA ILE A 87 -0.98 -13.31 -16.44
C ILE A 87 -0.32 -14.21 -17.49
N GLU A 88 0.82 -14.82 -17.16
CA GLU A 88 1.50 -15.78 -18.04
C GLU A 88 0.58 -16.97 -18.35
N GLU A 89 -0.07 -17.53 -17.33
CA GLU A 89 -1.09 -18.59 -17.52
C GLU A 89 -2.25 -18.13 -18.43
N ILE A 90 -2.72 -16.89 -18.28
CA ILE A 90 -3.77 -16.32 -19.14
C ILE A 90 -3.32 -16.21 -20.60
N ILE A 91 -2.06 -15.86 -20.84
CA ILE A 91 -1.48 -15.78 -22.18
C ILE A 91 -1.35 -17.19 -22.77
N ASP A 92 -0.82 -18.15 -22.01
CA ASP A 92 -0.52 -19.51 -22.47
C ASP A 92 -1.78 -20.32 -22.73
N HIS A 93 -2.84 -20.11 -21.94
CA HIS A 93 -4.11 -20.83 -22.06
C HIS A 93 -5.20 -20.02 -22.78
N ALA A 94 -4.81 -18.95 -23.49
CA ALA A 94 -5.73 -18.09 -24.23
C ALA A 94 -6.43 -18.84 -25.37
N GLN A 95 -7.66 -19.29 -25.11
CA GLN A 95 -8.47 -20.03 -26.07
C GLN A 95 -9.91 -19.51 -26.10
N VAL A 96 -10.50 -19.51 -27.29
CA VAL A 96 -11.92 -19.19 -27.46
C VAL A 96 -12.74 -20.33 -26.86
N ARG A 97 -13.45 -20.05 -25.76
CA ARG A 97 -14.45 -20.96 -25.20
C ARG A 97 -15.84 -20.66 -25.77
N LEU A 98 -16.55 -21.71 -26.18
CA LEU A 98 -17.94 -21.66 -26.67
C LEU A 98 -18.95 -22.14 -25.60
N GLU A 99 -18.48 -22.47 -24.40
CA GLU A 99 -19.34 -22.91 -23.30
C GLU A 99 -20.23 -21.78 -22.78
N GLY A 100 -21.42 -22.14 -22.31
CA GLY A 100 -22.40 -21.19 -21.77
C GLY A 100 -21.89 -20.47 -20.52
N ARG A 101 -22.35 -19.22 -20.33
CA ARG A 101 -22.15 -18.48 -19.08
C ARG A 101 -23.00 -19.08 -17.96
N GLY A 102 -22.52 -18.98 -16.72
CA GLY A 102 -23.30 -19.23 -15.51
C GLY A 102 -22.65 -20.23 -14.55
N TYR A 103 -23.13 -20.22 -13.31
CA TYR A 103 -22.72 -21.16 -12.28
C TYR A 103 -23.80 -22.22 -12.04
N TYR A 104 -23.43 -23.30 -11.34
CA TYR A 104 -24.39 -24.33 -10.96
C TYR A 104 -25.31 -23.82 -9.84
N LYS A 105 -26.65 -23.92 -10.01
CA LYS A 105 -27.65 -23.43 -9.03
C LYS A 105 -27.47 -21.96 -8.65
N GLU A 106 -27.31 -21.13 -9.68
CA GLU A 106 -26.98 -19.73 -9.50
C GLU A 106 -28.19 -18.89 -9.04
N VAL A 107 -27.96 -18.00 -8.08
CA VAL A 107 -28.88 -16.94 -7.66
C VAL A 107 -28.24 -15.60 -8.01
N LYS A 108 -28.86 -14.85 -8.93
CA LYS A 108 -28.33 -13.56 -9.36
C LYS A 108 -28.51 -12.51 -8.26
N LEU A 109 -27.44 -11.74 -8.03
CA LEU A 109 -27.38 -10.61 -7.12
C LEU A 109 -27.17 -9.31 -7.93
N GLU A 110 -27.10 -8.18 -7.23
CA GLU A 110 -26.81 -6.89 -7.86
C GLU A 110 -25.37 -6.80 -8.38
N ASN A 111 -25.11 -5.85 -9.28
CA ASN A 111 -23.77 -5.56 -9.83
C ASN A 111 -23.08 -6.74 -10.54
N GLY A 112 -23.86 -7.66 -11.13
CA GLY A 112 -23.33 -8.81 -11.87
C GLY A 112 -22.77 -9.92 -10.99
N PHE A 113 -23.00 -9.85 -9.68
CA PHE A 113 -22.66 -10.92 -8.76
C PHE A 113 -23.68 -12.05 -8.80
N THR A 114 -23.22 -13.23 -8.41
CA THR A 114 -24.04 -14.43 -8.36
C THR A 114 -23.65 -15.26 -7.14
N GLU A 115 -24.62 -15.71 -6.36
CA GLU A 115 -24.41 -16.71 -5.32
C GLU A 115 -24.61 -18.10 -5.91
N SER A 116 -23.63 -18.98 -5.73
CA SER A 116 -23.64 -20.37 -6.17
C SER A 116 -23.07 -21.20 -5.04
N GLU A 117 -23.85 -22.17 -4.54
CA GLU A 117 -23.42 -23.08 -3.47
C GLU A 117 -22.88 -22.36 -2.21
N GLY A 118 -23.46 -21.20 -1.88
CA GLY A 118 -23.06 -20.38 -0.71
C GLY A 118 -21.84 -19.48 -0.94
N ILE A 119 -21.28 -19.44 -2.15
CA ILE A 119 -20.15 -18.59 -2.54
C ILE A 119 -20.65 -17.52 -3.51
N ILE A 120 -20.30 -16.26 -3.23
CA ILE A 120 -20.59 -15.10 -4.07
C ILE A 120 -19.42 -14.87 -5.03
N GLN A 121 -19.71 -14.85 -6.33
CA GLN A 121 -18.75 -14.74 -7.43
C GLN A 121 -19.21 -13.70 -8.45
N ASN A 122 -18.32 -13.31 -9.36
CA ASN A 122 -18.64 -12.42 -10.47
C ASN A 122 -18.01 -12.98 -11.75
N TYR A 123 -18.87 -13.40 -12.68
CA TYR A 123 -18.45 -14.06 -13.91
C TYR A 123 -17.55 -13.18 -14.78
N ASP A 124 -17.73 -11.86 -14.73
CA ASP A 124 -16.92 -10.93 -15.53
C ASP A 124 -15.47 -10.81 -15.03
N LEU A 125 -15.18 -11.36 -13.84
CA LEU A 125 -13.85 -11.41 -13.24
C LEU A 125 -13.22 -12.81 -13.30
N ASP A 126 -13.90 -13.81 -13.85
CA ASP A 126 -13.39 -15.18 -13.83
C ASP A 126 -12.35 -15.44 -14.93
N TYR A 127 -11.33 -16.24 -14.60
CA TYR A 127 -10.22 -16.55 -15.51
C TYR A 127 -10.67 -17.16 -16.85
N PRO A 128 -11.64 -18.09 -16.92
CA PRO A 128 -12.19 -18.56 -18.20
C PRO A 128 -12.62 -17.44 -19.15
N LEU A 129 -13.24 -16.37 -18.63
CA LEU A 129 -13.60 -15.22 -19.45
C LEU A 129 -12.37 -14.44 -19.89
N MET A 130 -11.39 -14.25 -19.00
CA MET A 130 -10.13 -13.59 -19.36
C MET A 130 -9.38 -14.37 -20.45
N PHE A 131 -9.28 -15.71 -20.35
CA PHE A 131 -8.69 -16.57 -21.39
C PHE A 131 -9.36 -16.37 -22.75
N HIS A 132 -10.70 -16.41 -22.76
CA HIS A 132 -11.50 -16.18 -23.96
C HIS A 132 -11.24 -14.78 -24.55
N GLN A 133 -11.27 -13.73 -23.72
CA GLN A 133 -11.08 -12.35 -24.16
C GLN A 133 -9.65 -12.09 -24.68
N THR A 134 -8.63 -12.68 -24.06
CA THR A 134 -7.24 -12.62 -24.52
C THR A 134 -7.10 -13.18 -25.93
N SER A 135 -7.69 -14.36 -26.16
CA SER A 135 -7.68 -15.06 -27.45
C SER A 135 -8.40 -14.24 -28.52
N LEU A 136 -9.64 -13.82 -28.24
CA LEU A 136 -10.49 -13.09 -29.18
C LEU A 136 -9.90 -11.73 -29.56
N SER A 137 -9.34 -11.01 -28.58
CA SER A 137 -8.77 -9.67 -28.78
C SER A 137 -7.33 -9.68 -29.29
N ARG A 138 -6.73 -10.87 -29.46
CA ARG A 138 -5.33 -11.06 -29.88
C ARG A 138 -4.31 -10.27 -29.04
N LYS A 139 -4.55 -10.14 -27.73
CA LYS A 139 -3.78 -9.27 -26.82
C LYS A 139 -2.47 -9.86 -26.28
N HIS A 140 -2.09 -11.07 -26.68
CA HIS A 140 -0.89 -11.78 -26.19
C HIS A 140 0.37 -10.89 -26.10
N LYS A 141 0.72 -10.18 -27.18
CA LYS A 141 1.91 -9.29 -27.20
C LYS A 141 1.78 -8.10 -26.25
N GLU A 142 0.57 -7.54 -26.15
CA GLU A 142 0.31 -6.44 -25.22
C GLU A 142 0.46 -6.94 -23.78
N PHE A 143 -0.06 -8.10 -23.45
CA PHE A 143 0.01 -8.68 -22.10
C PHE A 143 1.42 -9.08 -21.73
N ALA A 144 2.19 -9.65 -22.65
CA ALA A 144 3.63 -9.86 -22.45
C ALA A 144 4.36 -8.55 -22.12
N LYS A 145 4.02 -7.45 -22.82
CA LYS A 145 4.59 -6.14 -22.49
C LYS A 145 4.17 -5.61 -21.12
N ARG A 146 2.95 -5.91 -20.67
CA ARG A 146 2.49 -5.60 -19.31
C ARG A 146 3.31 -6.36 -18.27
N VAL A 147 3.58 -7.66 -18.49
CA VAL A 147 4.45 -8.46 -17.62
C VAL A 147 5.84 -7.85 -17.51
N GLU A 148 6.45 -7.43 -18.64
CA GLU A 148 7.74 -6.72 -18.60
C GLU A 148 7.71 -5.45 -17.74
N ILE A 149 6.63 -4.66 -17.83
CA ILE A 149 6.46 -3.43 -17.03
C ILE A 149 6.30 -3.76 -15.55
N ILE A 150 5.52 -4.79 -15.20
CA ILE A 150 5.33 -5.24 -13.81
C ILE A 150 6.65 -5.74 -13.22
N ASN A 151 7.38 -6.58 -13.95
CA ASN A 151 8.70 -7.07 -13.52
C ASN A 151 9.69 -5.93 -13.32
N LYS A 152 9.71 -4.95 -14.22
CA LYS A 152 10.52 -3.74 -14.03
C LYS A 152 10.10 -2.96 -12.78
N PHE A 153 8.80 -2.79 -12.55
CA PHE A 153 8.29 -2.14 -11.35
C PHE A 153 8.74 -2.86 -10.07
N ILE A 154 8.63 -4.20 -10.02
CA ILE A 154 9.11 -5.01 -8.90
C ILE A 154 10.62 -4.82 -8.69
N LEU A 155 11.42 -4.84 -9.76
CA LEU A 155 12.88 -4.67 -9.69
C LEU A 155 13.29 -3.27 -9.23
N ASP A 156 12.68 -2.22 -9.79
CA ASP A 156 12.97 -0.83 -9.44
C ASP A 156 12.73 -0.59 -7.94
N TYR A 157 11.81 -1.31 -7.32
CA TYR A 157 11.51 -1.20 -5.90
C TYR A 157 12.33 -2.12 -4.99
N LYS A 158 12.60 -3.36 -5.41
CA LYS A 158 13.60 -4.22 -4.73
C LYS A 158 14.97 -3.53 -4.69
N GLY A 159 15.33 -2.75 -5.72
CA GLY A 159 16.56 -1.95 -5.79
C GLY A 159 16.52 -0.61 -5.04
N LYS A 160 15.34 0.02 -4.86
CA LYS A 160 15.17 1.30 -4.14
C LYS A 160 15.09 1.17 -2.61
N LYS A 161 15.43 0.01 -2.04
CA LYS A 161 15.75 -0.10 -0.60
C LYS A 161 16.96 0.75 -0.17
N GLU A 162 17.60 1.50 -1.07
CA GLU A 162 18.32 2.70 -0.69
C GLU A 162 17.33 3.75 -0.20
N LYS A 163 17.04 3.71 1.11
CA LYS A 163 16.35 4.79 1.83
C LYS A 163 17.03 6.11 1.41
N ARG A 164 16.37 6.93 0.58
CA ARG A 164 16.82 8.29 0.37
C ARG A 164 16.38 9.07 1.60
N PRO A 165 17.31 9.43 2.50
CA PRO A 165 16.92 10.08 3.73
C PRO A 165 16.22 11.41 3.42
N LEU A 166 15.18 11.73 4.19
CA LEU A 166 14.47 13.00 4.14
C LEU A 166 15.44 14.12 4.52
N LYS A 167 15.58 15.12 3.64
CA LYS A 167 16.44 16.26 3.93
C LYS A 167 15.87 17.09 5.08
N TRP A 168 16.55 17.11 6.22
CA TRP A 168 16.22 17.96 7.35
C TRP A 168 17.04 19.24 7.29
N ILE A 169 16.36 20.36 7.12
CA ILE A 169 17.01 21.66 6.89
C ILE A 169 17.52 22.33 8.17
N ALA A 170 17.04 21.90 9.34
CA ALA A 170 17.46 22.43 10.64
C ALA A 170 18.55 21.57 11.27
N GLY A 171 19.00 21.92 12.48
CA GLY A 171 20.00 21.15 13.21
C GLY A 171 19.44 19.89 13.88
N PRO A 172 20.32 18.99 14.34
CA PRO A 172 19.94 17.76 15.05
C PRO A 172 19.18 18.06 16.36
N SER A 173 19.46 19.20 17.01
CA SER A 173 18.73 19.62 18.20
C SER A 173 17.25 19.88 17.95
N GLN A 174 16.91 20.50 16.81
CA GLN A 174 15.53 20.79 16.46
C GLN A 174 14.78 19.52 16.12
N LEU A 175 15.42 18.62 15.34
CA LEU A 175 14.80 17.33 15.01
C LEU A 175 14.50 16.52 16.27
N ALA A 176 15.49 16.38 17.16
CA ALA A 176 15.35 15.62 18.38
C ALA A 176 14.19 16.15 19.26
N VAL A 177 14.14 17.47 19.51
CA VAL A 177 13.08 18.07 20.33
C VAL A 177 11.70 17.89 19.69
N ILE A 178 11.57 18.17 18.39
CA ILE A 178 10.27 18.08 17.71
C ILE A 178 9.75 16.64 17.70
N ILE A 179 10.58 15.67 17.32
CA ILE A 179 10.17 14.26 17.25
C ILE A 179 9.83 13.73 18.64
N GLN A 180 10.62 14.09 19.66
CA GLN A 180 10.34 13.69 21.03
C GLN A 180 9.00 14.25 21.53
N GLU A 181 8.70 15.52 21.24
CA GLU A 181 7.39 16.10 21.57
C GLU A 181 6.25 15.42 20.83
N LEU A 182 6.42 15.09 19.55
CA LEU A 182 5.39 14.35 18.80
C LEU A 182 5.11 12.99 19.42
N ILE A 183 6.13 12.28 19.91
CA ILE A 183 5.97 11.01 20.62
C ILE A 183 5.23 11.25 21.95
N LEU A 184 5.68 12.22 22.75
CA LEU A 184 5.10 12.52 24.07
C LEU A 184 3.63 12.97 23.98
N GLN A 185 3.26 13.72 22.94
CA GLN A 185 1.89 14.17 22.69
C GLN A 185 1.00 13.10 22.02
N GLY A 186 1.56 11.93 21.70
CA GLY A 186 0.81 10.80 21.14
C GLY A 186 0.53 10.89 19.64
N TYR A 187 1.27 11.73 18.89
CA TYR A 187 1.22 11.72 17.43
C TYR A 187 2.10 10.64 16.80
N MET A 188 3.07 10.14 17.55
CA MET A 188 4.01 9.11 17.10
C MET A 188 4.19 8.06 18.18
N GLU A 189 4.37 6.81 17.76
CA GLU A 189 4.81 5.73 18.65
C GLU A 189 6.33 5.69 18.69
N GLY A 190 6.90 5.49 19.88
CA GLY A 190 8.33 5.31 20.07
C GLY A 190 8.60 4.07 20.92
N ASP A 191 9.72 3.39 20.65
CA ASP A 191 10.11 2.27 21.49
C ASP A 191 10.41 2.70 22.91
N MET A 192 9.84 1.98 23.86
CA MET A 192 10.00 2.26 25.28
C MET A 192 11.04 1.34 25.91
N ARG A 193 11.86 1.88 26.81
CA ARG A 193 12.80 1.14 27.65
C ARG A 193 12.63 1.63 29.09
N ASN A 194 12.19 0.73 29.97
CA ASN A 194 11.90 1.03 31.39
C ASN A 194 10.85 2.15 31.59
N GLY A 195 9.88 2.27 30.68
CA GLY A 195 8.83 3.30 30.76
C GLY A 195 9.19 4.65 30.13
N ASP A 196 10.44 4.83 29.68
CA ASP A 196 10.89 6.02 28.96
C ASP A 196 11.19 5.73 27.50
N VAL A 197 11.18 6.75 26.64
CA VAL A 197 11.58 6.63 25.23
C VAL A 197 13.02 6.15 25.14
N ASN A 198 13.25 5.09 24.35
CA ASN A 198 14.57 4.54 24.07
C ASN A 198 15.35 5.47 23.12
N CYS A 199 15.92 6.53 23.69
CA CYS A 199 16.62 7.60 22.96
C CYS A 199 17.72 7.08 22.02
N ARG A 200 18.39 5.99 22.39
CA ARG A 200 19.45 5.39 21.57
C ARG A 200 18.92 4.71 20.32
N LYS A 201 17.77 4.03 20.41
CA LYS A 201 17.13 3.41 19.25
C LYS A 201 16.53 4.48 18.34
N LEU A 202 15.80 5.43 18.93
CA LEU A 202 15.22 6.57 18.22
C LEU A 202 16.29 7.39 17.48
N ALA A 203 17.45 7.62 18.08
CA ALA A 203 18.54 8.34 17.43
C ALA A 203 19.06 7.65 16.15
N ARG A 204 19.12 6.31 16.14
CA ARG A 204 19.54 5.54 14.96
C ARG A 204 18.49 5.61 13.87
N GLU A 205 17.23 5.45 14.22
CA GLU A 205 16.12 5.54 13.27
C GLU A 205 16.05 6.92 12.63
N LEU A 206 16.20 7.98 13.42
CA LEU A 206 16.26 9.34 12.90
C LEU A 206 17.47 9.57 11.98
N TYR A 207 18.62 8.99 12.31
CA TYR A 207 19.82 9.07 11.47
C TYR A 207 19.66 8.30 10.15
N ASP A 208 18.96 7.18 10.15
CA ASP A 208 18.68 6.39 8.95
C ASP A 208 17.62 7.04 8.05
N VAL A 209 16.70 7.81 8.63
CA VAL A 209 15.56 8.43 7.94
C VAL A 209 15.86 9.85 7.48
N PHE A 210 16.71 10.61 8.17
CA PHE A 210 16.96 12.02 7.88
C PHE A 210 18.41 12.32 7.48
N ASP A 211 18.57 13.15 6.44
CA ASP A 211 19.83 13.78 6.08
C ASP A 211 19.89 15.12 6.81
N ILE A 212 20.69 15.15 7.88
CA ILE A 212 20.78 16.28 8.80
C ILE A 212 22.11 16.95 8.60
N LYS A 213 22.07 18.24 8.28
CA LYS A 213 23.28 19.04 8.14
C LYS A 213 24.10 19.05 9.44
N ASP A 214 25.41 18.89 9.32
CA ASP A 214 26.38 18.95 10.43
C ASP A 214 26.15 17.85 11.51
N CYS A 215 25.63 16.69 11.10
CA CYS A 215 25.38 15.55 11.98
C CYS A 215 26.09 14.27 11.50
N ASP A 216 27.24 13.97 12.09
CA ASP A 216 28.10 12.87 11.61
C ASP A 216 27.78 11.50 12.26
N SER A 217 26.84 11.45 13.20
CA SER A 217 26.49 10.19 13.88
C SER A 217 25.13 10.25 14.58
N ALA A 218 24.51 9.08 14.77
CA ALA A 218 23.33 8.94 15.64
C ALA A 218 23.57 9.46 17.06
N SER A 219 24.79 9.29 17.61
CA SER A 219 25.15 9.79 18.94
C SER A 219 25.00 11.31 19.06
N SER A 220 25.20 12.05 17.97
CA SER A 220 25.00 13.51 17.92
C SER A 220 23.53 13.92 18.06
N ILE A 221 22.59 13.03 17.72
CA ILE A 221 21.14 13.23 17.91
C ILE A 221 20.74 12.78 19.32
N GLU A 222 21.27 11.65 19.80
CA GLU A 222 20.95 11.04 21.10
C GLU A 222 21.13 12.00 22.28
N ILE A 223 22.17 12.84 22.25
CA ILE A 223 22.45 13.87 23.26
C ILE A 223 21.34 14.92 23.38
N TYR A 224 20.55 15.14 22.34
CA TYR A 224 19.41 16.06 22.32
C TYR A 224 18.07 15.36 22.57
N LEU A 225 18.01 14.03 22.50
CA LEU A 225 16.83 13.25 22.88
C LEU A 225 16.78 12.94 24.39
N SER A 226 17.95 12.85 25.03
CA SER A 226 18.05 12.41 26.43
C SER A 226 17.67 13.52 27.42
N PRO A 227 16.56 13.43 28.18
CA PRO A 227 16.09 14.50 29.07
C PRO A 227 17.09 14.92 30.16
N GLY A 228 17.93 13.97 30.60
CA GLY A 228 18.99 14.22 31.59
C GLY A 228 20.20 15.01 31.04
N ASN A 229 20.34 15.15 29.72
CA ASN A 229 21.51 15.78 29.11
C ASN A 229 21.39 17.32 29.13
N LYS A 230 22.49 18.01 29.47
CA LYS A 230 22.56 19.48 29.44
C LYS A 230 22.22 20.06 28.07
N ARG A 231 22.60 19.38 26.98
CA ARG A 231 22.32 19.81 25.61
C ARG A 231 20.84 19.70 25.25
N HIS A 232 20.17 18.63 25.67
CA HIS A 232 18.70 18.53 25.55
C HIS A 232 18.02 19.68 26.30
N LYS A 233 18.35 19.89 27.58
CA LYS A 233 17.75 20.97 28.39
C LYS A 233 17.92 22.34 27.75
N GLY A 234 19.13 22.63 27.25
CA GLY A 234 19.40 23.90 26.55
C GLY A 234 18.68 24.02 25.21
N ALA A 235 18.46 22.92 24.49
CA ALA A 235 17.67 22.93 23.26
C ALA A 235 16.18 23.15 23.56
N LYS A 236 15.62 22.39 24.52
CA LYS A 236 14.23 22.47 24.95
C LYS A 236 13.87 23.86 25.47
N GLN A 237 14.74 24.46 26.30
CA GLN A 237 14.56 25.83 26.79
C GLN A 237 14.39 26.84 25.64
N LYS A 238 15.14 26.71 24.53
CA LYS A 238 15.00 27.62 23.37
C LYS A 238 13.64 27.49 22.66
N PHE A 239 13.04 26.30 22.69
CA PHE A 239 11.70 26.08 22.17
C PHE A 239 10.66 26.67 23.14
N ASP A 240 10.85 26.45 24.44
CA ASP A 240 9.96 26.97 25.49
C ASP A 240 9.98 28.51 25.53
N ASP A 241 11.16 29.14 25.43
CA ASP A 241 11.34 30.60 25.34
C ASP A 241 10.62 31.22 24.14
N ARG A 242 10.32 30.41 23.12
CA ARG A 242 9.58 30.82 21.91
C ARG A 242 8.11 30.41 21.93
N ASN A 243 7.62 29.92 23.06
CA ASN A 243 6.26 29.38 23.21
C ASN A 243 5.94 28.29 22.17
N PHE A 244 6.94 27.50 21.77
CA PHE A 244 6.67 26.35 20.91
C PHE A 244 5.97 25.27 21.73
N LEU A 245 4.74 24.93 21.31
CA LEU A 245 3.94 23.89 21.94
C LEU A 245 3.31 23.03 20.84
N ILE A 246 3.38 21.72 21.03
CA ILE A 246 2.59 20.77 20.26
C ILE A 246 1.38 20.40 21.14
N PRO A 247 0.13 20.62 20.70
CA PRO A 247 -1.05 20.22 21.47
C PRO A 247 -1.14 18.70 21.59
N PRO A 248 -1.88 18.11 22.53
CA PRO A 248 -2.03 16.65 22.61
C PRO A 248 -2.84 16.11 21.41
N ALA A 249 -2.47 14.92 20.92
CA ALA A 249 -3.13 14.28 19.76
C ALA A 249 -4.60 13.94 20.01
N ARG A 250 -4.98 13.73 21.27
CA ARG A 250 -6.36 13.55 21.71
C ARG A 250 -6.75 14.76 22.55
N LEU A 251 -7.72 15.52 22.05
CA LEU A 251 -8.42 16.52 22.83
C LEU A 251 -9.27 15.76 23.85
N THR A 252 -8.84 15.74 25.11
CA THR A 252 -9.69 15.34 26.24
C THR A 252 -10.82 16.32 26.45
#